data_AF-A0A2P6RE35-F1
#
_entry.id   AF-A0A2P6RE35-F1
#
_cell.length_a   1.000
_cell.length_b   1.000
_cell.length_c   1.000
_cell.angle_alpha   90.00
_cell.angle_beta   90.00
_cell.angle_gamma   90.00
#
_symmetry.space_group_name_H-M   'P 1'
#
loop_
_entity.id
_entity.type
_entity.pdbx_description
1 polymer ?
#
loop_
_entity_poly.entity_id
_entity_poly.type
_entity_poly.pdbx_seq_one_letter_code
_entity_poly.pdbx_strand_id
1 'polypeptide(L)'
;MGHAKYIFPAVLGSFAVAWTFDHFVADKKIFGGKLVGTTPSTVANKEWWEATDKKFQVWPRTAGPPVVMNPISSQNFIVKSGTDE
;
A
#
# COMPACT_ATOMS: atom_id res chain seq x y z
N MET A 1 -4.98 -3.61 42.88
CA MET A 1 -3.88 -3.13 41.99
C MET A 1 -2.75 -4.17 41.83
N GLY A 2 -3.03 -5.48 41.93
CA GLY A 2 -1.99 -6.54 41.95
C GLY A 2 -1.68 -7.17 40.59
N HIS A 3 -2.70 -7.44 39.77
CA HIS A 3 -2.52 -8.19 38.51
C HIS A 3 -2.21 -7.31 37.30
N ALA A 4 -2.70 -6.07 37.30
CA ALA A 4 -2.51 -5.12 36.20
C ALA A 4 -1.01 -4.88 35.90
N LYS A 5 -0.17 -4.86 36.93
CA LYS A 5 1.29 -4.69 36.82
C LYS A 5 1.98 -5.80 36.03
N TYR A 6 1.36 -6.97 35.91
CA TYR A 6 1.87 -8.10 35.14
C TYR A 6 1.18 -8.21 33.77
N ILE A 7 -0.10 -7.84 33.68
CA ILE A 7 -0.87 -7.89 32.44
C ILE A 7 -0.32 -6.88 31.42
N PHE A 8 -0.10 -5.62 31.82
CA PHE A 8 0.39 -4.60 30.89
C PHE A 8 1.76 -4.94 30.26
N PRO A 9 2.81 -5.31 31.01
CA PRO A 9 4.08 -5.69 30.40
C PRO A 9 3.98 -7.00 29.63
N ALA A 10 3.15 -7.97 30.04
CA ALA A 10 2.96 -9.21 29.29
C ALA A 10 2.32 -8.95 27.92
N VAL A 11 1.32 -8.08 27.85
CA VAL A 11 0.68 -7.68 26.60
C VAL A 11 1.67 -6.94 25.69
N LEU A 12 2.41 -5.96 26.21
CA LEU A 12 3.45 -5.26 25.43
C LEU A 12 4.55 -6.20 24.95
N GLY A 13 4.97 -7.15 25.79
CA GLY A 13 5.94 -8.19 25.43
C GLY A 13 5.42 -9.09 24.31
N SER A 14 4.14 -9.47 24.35
CA SER A 14 3.53 -10.29 23.29
C SER A 14 3.52 -9.60 21.93
N PHE A 15 3.25 -8.28 21.88
CA PHE A 15 3.33 -7.50 20.64
C PHE A 15 4.76 -7.43 20.11
N ALA A 16 5.76 -7.25 20.99
CA ALA A 16 7.16 -7.22 20.60
C ALA A 16 7.63 -8.57 20.01
N VAL A 17 7.25 -9.67 20.65
CA VAL A 17 7.57 -11.02 20.15
C VAL A 17 6.86 -11.28 18.82
N ALA A 18 5.58 -10.94 18.71
CA ALA A 18 4.79 -11.11 17.49
C ALA A 18 5.39 -10.30 16.33
N TRP A 19 5.72 -9.03 16.54
CA TRP A 19 6.34 -8.17 15.53
C TRP A 19 7.70 -8.71 15.09
N THR A 20 8.51 -9.19 16.04
CA THR A 20 9.83 -9.75 15.72
C THR A 20 9.69 -11.00 14.85
N PHE A 21 8.77 -11.89 15.21
CA PHE A 21 8.51 -13.11 14.44
C PHE A 21 7.99 -12.78 13.04
N ASP A 22 7.05 -11.84 12.94
CA ASP A 22 6.52 -11.35 11.67
C ASP A 22 7.61 -10.74 10.79
N HIS A 23 8.48 -9.88 11.33
CA HIS A 23 9.58 -9.27 10.58
C HIS A 23 10.55 -10.32 9.99
N PHE A 24 10.91 -11.35 10.76
CA PHE A 24 11.79 -12.39 10.25
C PHE A 24 11.09 -13.31 9.24
N VAL A 25 9.82 -13.64 9.45
CA VAL A 25 9.07 -14.55 8.59
C VAL A 25 8.62 -13.87 7.30
N ALA A 26 8.00 -12.69 7.38
CA ALA A 26 7.39 -11.99 6.26
C ALA A 26 8.37 -11.09 5.49
N ASP A 27 9.17 -10.27 6.17
CA ASP A 27 10.08 -9.33 5.51
C ASP A 27 11.39 -10.00 5.12
N LYS A 28 11.97 -10.80 6.03
CA LYS A 28 13.23 -11.53 5.76
C LYS A 28 13.03 -12.89 5.10
N LYS A 29 11.78 -13.38 5.03
CA LYS A 29 11.38 -14.59 4.27
C LYS A 29 12.25 -15.79 4.56
N ILE A 30 12.54 -16.01 5.86
CA ILE A 30 13.46 -17.07 6.32
C ILE A 30 12.99 -18.49 5.98
N PHE A 31 11.70 -18.69 5.71
CA PHE A 31 11.12 -20.00 5.39
C PHE A 31 10.85 -20.25 3.89
N GLY A 32 11.48 -19.50 2.98
CA GLY A 32 11.50 -19.87 1.56
C GLY A 32 11.23 -18.76 0.55
N GLY A 33 11.80 -17.57 0.73
CA GLY A 33 11.64 -16.50 -0.27
C GLY A 33 12.89 -15.64 -0.53
N LYS A 34 14.07 -16.08 -0.06
CA LYS A 34 15.32 -15.31 -0.15
C LYS A 34 16.04 -15.46 -1.50
N LEU A 35 15.67 -16.42 -2.33
CA LEU A 35 16.16 -16.54 -3.71
C LEU A 35 15.23 -15.71 -4.61
N VAL A 36 15.78 -14.63 -5.17
CA VAL A 36 15.28 -13.81 -6.29
C VAL A 36 13.92 -14.28 -6.85
N GLY A 37 12.80 -13.65 -6.45
CA GLY A 37 11.53 -13.83 -7.16
C GLY A 37 10.21 -13.73 -6.38
N THR A 38 10.18 -13.80 -5.05
CA THR A 38 8.88 -13.92 -4.32
C THR A 38 8.23 -12.62 -3.86
N THR A 39 8.91 -11.46 -3.92
CA THR A 39 8.21 -10.17 -3.75
C THR A 39 7.83 -9.66 -5.15
N PRO A 40 6.54 -9.43 -5.45
CA PRO A 40 6.15 -8.93 -6.76
C PRO A 40 6.83 -7.57 -7.02
N SER A 41 7.41 -7.42 -8.21
CA SER A 41 8.10 -6.19 -8.62
C SER A 41 7.20 -4.97 -8.56
N THR A 42 5.89 -5.16 -8.70
CA THR A 42 4.87 -4.11 -8.57
C THR A 42 4.77 -3.51 -7.18
N VAL A 43 5.16 -4.25 -6.13
CA VAL A 43 5.17 -3.78 -4.74
C VAL A 43 6.57 -3.34 -4.33
N ALA A 44 7.60 -4.06 -4.78
CA ALA A 44 8.99 -3.76 -4.45
C ALA A 44 9.54 -2.53 -5.19
N ASN A 45 9.07 -2.25 -6.41
CA ASN A 45 9.51 -1.11 -7.20
C ASN A 45 8.70 0.15 -6.83
N LYS A 46 9.38 1.16 -6.28
CA LYS A 46 8.78 2.48 -5.99
C LYS A 46 8.32 3.19 -7.26
N GLU A 47 9.05 3.05 -8.36
CA GLU A 47 8.68 3.64 -9.66
C GLU A 47 7.36 3.05 -10.18
N TRP A 48 7.05 1.80 -9.83
CA TRP A 48 5.77 1.20 -10.20
C TRP A 48 4.60 1.88 -9.49
N TRP A 49 4.77 2.30 -8.23
CA TRP A 49 3.78 3.06 -7.50
C TRP A 49 3.54 4.44 -8.14
N GLU A 50 4.62 5.14 -8.50
CA GLU A 50 4.54 6.45 -9.17
C GLU A 50 3.90 6.34 -10.56
N ALA A 51 4.28 5.32 -11.34
CA ALA A 51 3.70 5.04 -12.64
C ALA A 51 2.21 4.71 -12.52
N THR A 52 1.83 3.91 -11.51
CA THR A 52 0.42 3.55 -11.26
C THR A 52 -0.39 4.78 -10.87
N ASP A 53 0.14 5.65 -10.00
CA ASP A 53 -0.54 6.89 -9.59
C ASP A 53 -0.75 7.83 -10.79
N LYS A 54 0.26 8.01 -11.63
CA LYS A 54 0.14 8.78 -12.88
C LYS A 54 -0.90 8.17 -13.83
N LYS A 55 -1.01 6.85 -13.89
CA LYS A 55 -2.02 6.17 -14.71
C LYS A 55 -3.42 6.30 -14.13
N PHE A 56 -3.58 6.41 -12.81
CA PHE A 56 -4.90 6.70 -12.20
C PHE A 56 -5.43 8.07 -12.61
N GLN A 57 -4.56 9.05 -12.87
CA GLN A 57 -4.96 10.35 -13.41
C GLN A 57 -5.41 10.25 -14.88
N VAL A 58 -4.74 9.41 -15.69
CA VAL A 58 -4.94 9.32 -17.14
C VAL A 58 -4.97 7.85 -17.56
N TRP A 59 -6.08 7.18 -17.24
CA TRP A 59 -6.22 5.74 -17.45
C TRP A 59 -6.45 5.44 -18.94
N PRO A 60 -5.62 4.60 -19.56
CA PRO A 60 -5.76 4.26 -20.98
C PRO A 60 -7.04 3.44 -21.21
N ARG A 61 -7.75 3.74 -22.30
CA ARG A 61 -8.91 2.97 -22.76
C ARG A 61 -8.62 2.35 -24.12
N THR A 62 -9.19 1.17 -24.38
CA THR A 62 -9.01 0.46 -25.67
C THR A 62 -9.63 1.23 -26.83
N ALA A 63 -10.70 1.98 -26.60
CA ALA A 63 -11.28 2.92 -27.55
C ALA A 63 -11.72 4.19 -26.82
N GLY A 64 -11.27 5.35 -27.31
CA GLY A 64 -11.62 6.68 -26.81
C GLY A 64 -10.51 7.37 -25.98
N PRO A 65 -10.72 8.65 -25.60
CA PRO A 65 -9.77 9.42 -24.81
C PRO A 65 -9.51 8.77 -23.44
N PRO A 66 -8.30 8.94 -22.88
CA PRO A 66 -8.00 8.48 -21.52
C PRO A 66 -8.94 9.12 -20.48
N VAL A 67 -9.22 8.40 -19.40
CA VAL A 67 -10.15 8.85 -18.36
C VAL A 67 -9.52 8.76 -16.99
N VAL A 68 -9.86 9.70 -16.12
CA VAL A 68 -9.47 9.69 -14.72
C VAL A 68 -10.16 8.54 -14.01
N MET A 69 -9.41 7.75 -13.25
CA MET A 69 -9.95 6.73 -12.38
C MET A 69 -10.35 7.33 -11.02
N ASN A 70 -11.42 6.82 -10.44
CA ASN A 70 -11.88 7.16 -9.08
C ASN A 70 -12.10 8.68 -8.82
N PRO A 71 -12.84 9.39 -9.67
CA PRO A 71 -12.92 10.86 -9.65
C PRO A 71 -13.54 11.45 -8.37
N ILE A 72 -14.41 10.72 -7.66
CA ILE A 72 -15.11 11.24 -6.47
C ILE A 72 -14.26 11.11 -5.22
N SER A 73 -13.69 9.93 -4.96
CA SER A 73 -12.86 9.70 -3.77
C SER A 73 -11.47 10.31 -3.89
N SER A 74 -10.91 10.36 -5.09
CA SER A 74 -9.59 10.96 -5.33
C SER A 74 -9.68 12.42 -5.77
N GLN A 75 -10.89 12.96 -5.97
CA GLN A 75 -11.16 14.36 -6.34
C GLN A 75 -10.42 14.85 -7.61
N ASN A 76 -10.07 13.94 -8.52
CA ASN A 76 -9.25 14.23 -9.70
C ASN A 76 -10.08 14.45 -10.98
N PHE A 77 -11.29 15.01 -10.88
CA PHE A 77 -12.16 15.17 -12.06
C PHE A 77 -11.74 16.35 -12.94
N ILE A 78 -11.94 16.19 -14.24
CA ILE A 78 -11.68 17.26 -15.21
C ILE A 78 -12.84 18.25 -15.15
N VAL A 79 -12.58 19.46 -14.65
CA VAL A 79 -13.55 20.57 -14.69
C VAL A 79 -13.62 21.10 -16.12
N LYS A 80 -14.81 21.10 -16.71
CA LYS A 80 -15.03 21.80 -17.98
C LYS A 80 -14.93 23.30 -17.70
N SER A 81 -14.04 24.00 -18.40
CA SER A 81 -14.06 25.46 -18.40
C SER A 81 -15.43 25.90 -18.89
N GLY A 82 -16.21 26.58 -18.04
CA GLY A 82 -17.43 27.24 -18.47
C GLY A 82 -17.08 28.20 -19.60
N THR A 83 -17.88 28.21 -20.65
CA THR A 83 -17.91 29.37 -21.54
C THR A 83 -18.46 30.50 -20.67
N ASP A 84 -17.58 31.34 -20.15
CA ASP A 84 -17.96 32.63 -19.58
C ASP A 84 -18.52 33.48 -20.73
N GLU A 85 -19.85 33.46 -20.88
CA GLU A 85 -20.65 34.52 -21.49
C GLU A 85 -21.46 35.24 -20.40
#